data_AF-J3HNE4-F1
#
_entry.id   AF-J3HNE4-F1
#
_cell.length_a   1.000
_cell.length_b   1.000
_cell.length_c   1.000
_cell.angle_alpha   90.00
_cell.angle_beta   90.00
_cell.angle_gamma   90.00
#
_symmetry.space_group_name_H-M   'P 1'
#
loop_
_entity.id
_entity.type
_entity.pdbx_description
1 polymer ?
#
loop_
_entity_poly.entity_id
_entity_poly.type
_entity_poly.pdbx_seq_one_letter_code
_entity_poly.pdbx_strand_id
1 'polypeptide(L)'
;MSMIKLKNAKSWRPQGLRPLYSSAIGFIAAFGLRYALAPFVDEALSMLFFAVNCIVISYLFGLVYSMGLLVISIPTAMFFFRKPFYTMDGLEDKDIFMIVVYTVIIMTASIIIEWLQRERYAAVLQQRVSETRYRLLIESDQAHRAEYATQFEKGDKA
;
A
#
# COMPACT_ATOMS: atom_id res chain seq x y z
N MET A 1 -1.91 27.50 5.48
CA MET A 1 -2.87 26.86 4.56
C MET A 1 -2.08 25.90 3.67
N SER A 2 -2.09 24.60 3.98
CA SER A 2 -1.31 23.61 3.23
C SER A 2 -2.00 23.34 1.89
N MET A 3 -1.42 23.82 0.79
CA MET A 3 -1.86 23.49 -0.57
C MET A 3 -1.55 22.02 -0.85
N ILE A 4 -2.52 21.14 -0.62
CA ILE A 4 -2.42 19.75 -1.03
C ILE A 4 -2.54 19.71 -2.56
N LYS A 5 -1.43 19.41 -3.25
CA LYS A 5 -1.44 19.08 -4.67
C LYS A 5 -2.31 17.83 -4.86
N LEU A 6 -3.51 18.01 -5.40
CA LEU A 6 -4.37 16.92 -5.87
C LEU A 6 -3.59 16.14 -6.94
N LYS A 7 -3.02 15.01 -6.55
CA LYS A 7 -2.38 14.09 -7.50
C LYS A 7 -3.42 13.11 -8.04
N ASN A 8 -3.14 12.58 -9.23
CA ASN A 8 -3.97 11.61 -9.93
C ASN A 8 -4.31 10.42 -9.01
N ALA A 9 -5.53 9.89 -9.08
CA ALA A 9 -5.95 8.70 -8.34
C ALA A 9 -5.04 7.48 -8.57
N LYS A 10 -4.33 7.45 -9.70
CA LYS A 10 -3.28 6.45 -10.01
C LYS A 10 -2.02 6.55 -9.14
N SER A 11 -1.80 7.62 -8.38
CA SER A 11 -0.61 7.84 -7.54
C SER A 11 -0.91 7.79 -6.04
N TRP A 12 -1.84 6.93 -5.61
CA TRP A 12 -2.14 6.73 -4.18
C TRP A 12 -0.89 6.34 -3.36
N ARG A 13 0.15 5.81 -4.03
CA ARG A 13 1.40 5.36 -3.42
C ARG A 13 2.32 6.53 -3.04
N PRO A 14 2.91 6.54 -1.83
CA PRO A 14 3.93 7.50 -1.47
C PRO A 14 5.18 7.30 -2.34
N GLN A 15 5.52 8.30 -3.15
CA GLN A 15 6.72 8.31 -3.98
C GLN A 15 7.95 8.69 -3.14
N GLY A 16 9.06 7.96 -3.28
CA GLY A 16 10.34 8.30 -2.64
C GLY A 16 11.15 7.08 -2.17
N LEU A 17 12.16 7.33 -1.33
CA LEU A 17 13.02 6.28 -0.74
C LEU A 17 12.41 5.59 0.50
N ARG A 18 11.37 6.19 1.09
CA ARG A 18 10.68 5.64 2.27
C ARG A 18 10.20 4.19 2.09
N PRO A 19 9.54 3.81 0.97
CA PRO A 19 9.12 2.44 0.73
C PRO A 19 10.28 1.44 0.69
N LEU A 20 11.46 1.88 0.25
CA LEU A 20 12.63 1.01 0.11
C LEU A 20 13.19 0.63 1.48
N TYR A 21 13.44 1.61 2.34
CA TYR A 21 13.96 1.35 3.69
C TYR A 21 12.98 0.57 4.56
N SER A 22 11.67 0.87 4.49
CA SER A 22 10.66 0.11 5.24
C SER A 22 10.54 -1.33 4.74
N SER A 23 10.64 -1.55 3.43
CA SER A 23 10.65 -2.90 2.84
C SER A 23 11.87 -3.69 3.32
N ALA A 24 13.04 -3.06 3.38
CA ALA A 24 14.26 -3.68 3.89
C ALA A 24 14.15 -4.02 5.39
N ILE A 25 13.64 -3.10 6.22
CA ILE A 25 13.43 -3.36 7.65
C ILE A 25 12.41 -4.49 7.85
N GLY A 26 11.29 -4.48 7.13
CA GLY A 26 10.29 -5.55 7.20
C GLY A 26 10.86 -6.90 6.79
N PHE A 27 11.71 -6.93 5.76
CA PHE A 27 12.41 -8.14 5.34
C PHE A 27 13.36 -8.67 6.41
N ILE A 28 14.19 -7.81 7.00
CA ILE A 28 15.11 -8.17 8.09
C ILE A 28 14.33 -8.68 9.30
N ALA A 29 13.22 -8.03 9.64
CA ALA A 29 12.35 -8.46 10.74
C ALA A 29 11.71 -9.82 10.46
N ALA A 30 11.21 -10.05 9.25
CA ALA A 30 10.64 -11.34 8.85
C ALA A 30 11.68 -12.46 8.86
N PHE A 31 12.89 -12.17 8.37
CA PHE A 31 14.02 -13.09 8.42
C PHE A 31 14.40 -13.43 9.88
N GLY A 32 14.58 -12.41 10.72
CA GLY A 32 14.92 -12.59 12.14
C GLY A 32 13.84 -13.35 12.92
N LEU A 33 12.57 -13.06 12.66
CA LEU A 33 11.44 -13.76 13.28
C LEU A 33 11.41 -15.23 12.85
N ARG A 34 11.62 -15.52 11.56
CA ARG A 34 11.69 -16.90 11.05
C ARG A 34 12.91 -17.66 11.57
N TYR A 35 14.03 -16.98 11.75
CA TYR A 35 15.24 -17.56 12.35
C TYR A 35 15.03 -17.90 13.82
N ALA A 36 14.41 -17.00 14.59
CA ALA A 36 14.06 -17.25 16.00
C ALA A 36 13.05 -18.39 16.16
N LEU A 37 12.10 -18.52 15.23
CA LEU A 37 11.10 -19.60 15.20
C LEU A 37 11.55 -20.86 14.45
N ALA A 38 12.82 -20.95 14.04
CA ALA A 38 13.38 -22.14 13.41
C ALA A 38 13.14 -23.47 14.15
N PRO A 39 13.17 -23.55 15.51
CA PRO A 39 12.92 -24.82 16.20
C PRO A 39 11.44 -25.24 16.21
N PHE A 40 10.51 -24.33 15.91
CA PHE A 40 9.06 -24.59 15.99
C PHE A 40 8.39 -24.69 14.62
N VAL A 41 8.99 -24.09 13.59
CA VAL A 41 8.37 -23.95 12.27
C VAL A 41 8.97 -24.98 11.32
N ASP A 42 8.11 -25.88 10.86
CA ASP A 42 8.47 -26.91 9.89
C ASP A 42 8.95 -26.30 8.56
N GLU A 43 9.72 -27.07 7.81
CA GLU A 43 10.35 -26.68 6.54
C GLU A 43 9.31 -26.26 5.50
N ALA A 44 8.12 -26.88 5.56
CA ALA A 44 6.98 -26.55 4.71
C ALA A 44 6.46 -25.11 4.88
N LEU A 45 6.74 -24.45 6.01
CA LEU A 45 6.33 -23.07 6.29
C LEU A 45 7.48 -22.06 6.13
N SER A 46 8.57 -22.45 5.45
CA SER A 46 9.74 -21.59 5.21
C SER A 46 9.38 -20.20 4.66
N MET A 47 8.39 -20.12 3.77
CA MET A 47 8.00 -18.89 3.10
C MET A 47 6.94 -18.05 3.84
N LEU A 48 6.31 -18.58 4.90
CA LEU A 48 5.13 -17.94 5.50
C LEU A 48 5.42 -16.52 5.99
N PHE A 49 6.51 -16.32 6.73
CA PHE A 49 6.87 -15.01 7.29
C PHE A 49 7.21 -13.99 6.20
N PHE A 50 7.85 -14.46 5.13
CA PHE A 50 8.12 -13.64 3.96
C PHE A 50 6.83 -13.27 3.22
N ALA A 51 5.88 -14.21 3.10
CA ALA A 51 4.57 -13.95 2.51
C ALA A 51 3.78 -12.90 3.30
N VAL A 52 3.74 -13.01 4.63
CA VAL A 52 3.10 -12.01 5.49
C VAL A 52 3.76 -10.64 5.30
N ASN A 53 5.09 -10.57 5.29
CA ASN A 53 5.80 -9.31 5.04
C ASN A 53 5.47 -8.74 3.64
N CYS A 54 5.41 -9.57 2.61
CA CYS A 54 5.02 -9.14 1.26
C CYS A 54 3.59 -8.57 1.24
N ILE A 55 2.66 -9.16 1.97
CA ILE A 55 1.28 -8.66 2.10
C ILE A 55 1.24 -7.32 2.82
N VAL A 56 1.97 -7.19 3.94
CA VAL A 56 2.06 -5.93 4.70
C VAL A 56 2.67 -4.82 3.84
N ILE A 57 3.73 -5.11 3.11
CA ILE A 57 4.36 -4.14 2.20
C ILE A 57 3.45 -3.82 1.01
N SER A 58 2.70 -4.80 0.48
CA SER A 58 1.68 -4.52 -0.53
C SER A 58 0.61 -3.57 -0.01
N TYR A 59 0.21 -3.71 1.26
CA TYR A 59 -0.73 -2.80 1.90
C TYR A 59 -0.15 -1.40 2.11
N LEU A 60 1.12 -1.26 2.46
CA LEU A 60 1.66 0.07 2.75
C LEU A 60 2.12 0.82 1.49
N PHE A 61 2.71 0.11 0.53
CA PHE A 61 3.45 0.69 -0.59
C PHE A 61 2.96 0.21 -1.96
N GLY A 62 2.10 -0.81 -1.99
CA GLY A 62 1.47 -1.33 -3.19
C GLY A 62 2.18 -2.52 -3.82
N LEU A 63 1.57 -3.01 -4.90
CA LEU A 63 1.94 -4.28 -5.56
C LEU A 63 3.39 -4.35 -6.06
N VAL A 64 3.98 -3.24 -6.51
CA VAL A 64 5.33 -3.25 -7.12
C VAL A 64 6.41 -3.58 -6.09
N TYR A 65 6.32 -3.00 -4.89
CA TYR A 65 7.29 -3.26 -3.83
C TYR A 65 7.13 -4.66 -3.26
N SER A 66 5.89 -5.15 -3.15
CA SER A 66 5.61 -6.53 -2.75
C SER A 66 6.19 -7.55 -3.73
N MET A 67 6.02 -7.34 -5.04
CA MET A 67 6.63 -8.21 -6.06
C MET A 67 8.15 -8.17 -6.04
N GLY A 68 8.76 -7.00 -5.88
CA GLY A 68 10.22 -6.90 -5.73
C GLY A 68 10.73 -7.69 -4.51
N LEU A 69 10.01 -7.60 -3.39
CA LEU A 69 10.31 -8.39 -2.18
C LEU A 69 10.11 -9.88 -2.37
N LEU A 70 9.09 -10.30 -3.13
CA LEU A 70 8.85 -11.70 -3.45
C LEU A 70 10.02 -12.29 -4.24
N VAL A 71 10.53 -11.57 -5.24
CA VAL A 71 11.69 -12.01 -6.04
C VAL A 71 12.95 -12.19 -5.18
N ILE A 72 13.13 -11.37 -4.14
CA ILE A 72 14.27 -11.47 -3.21
C ILE A 72 14.03 -12.55 -2.13
N SER A 73 12.78 -12.74 -1.71
CA SER A 73 12.44 -13.66 -0.64
C SER A 73 12.49 -15.12 -1.08
N ILE A 74 12.17 -15.44 -2.33
CA ILE A 74 12.30 -16.80 -2.88
C ILE A 74 13.73 -17.35 -2.73
N PRO A 75 14.78 -16.73 -3.31
CA PRO A 75 16.15 -17.26 -3.20
C PRO A 75 16.65 -17.26 -1.76
N THR A 76 16.25 -16.27 -0.94
CA THR A 76 16.61 -16.23 0.47
C THR A 76 15.98 -17.38 1.25
N ALA A 77 14.71 -17.68 0.99
CA ALA A 77 13.99 -18.77 1.63
C ALA A 77 14.60 -20.13 1.25
N MET A 78 14.93 -20.32 -0.03
CA MET A 78 15.55 -21.54 -0.54
C MET A 78 16.95 -21.77 0.05
N PHE A 79 17.77 -20.72 0.20
CA PHE A 79 19.14 -20.87 0.67
C PHE A 79 19.27 -21.09 2.18
N PHE A 80 18.46 -20.38 2.99
CA PHE A 80 18.60 -20.38 4.45
C PHE A 80 17.70 -21.37 5.19
N PHE A 81 16.52 -21.69 4.65
CA PHE A 81 15.49 -22.42 5.40
C PHE A 81 15.15 -23.80 4.82
N ARG A 82 15.91 -24.27 3.81
CA ARG A 82 15.82 -25.62 3.25
C ARG A 82 16.99 -26.49 3.71
N LYS A 83 16.73 -27.79 3.90
CA LYS A 83 17.74 -28.83 4.06
C LYS A 83 18.23 -29.36 2.70
N PRO A 84 19.55 -29.54 2.50
CA PRO A 84 20.62 -29.27 3.44
C PRO A 84 20.90 -27.76 3.53
N PHE A 85 20.91 -27.24 4.76
CA PHE A 85 21.10 -25.81 5.00
C PHE A 85 22.41 -25.35 4.40
N TYR A 86 22.42 -24.18 3.74
CA TYR A 86 23.60 -23.58 3.12
C TYR A 86 24.19 -24.36 1.94
N THR A 87 23.42 -25.28 1.34
CA THR A 87 23.82 -25.99 0.12
C THR A 87 22.80 -25.77 -0.99
N MET A 88 23.29 -25.55 -2.21
CA MET A 88 22.46 -25.49 -3.41
C MET A 88 22.23 -26.92 -3.89
N ASP A 89 21.31 -27.63 -3.25
CA ASP A 89 20.81 -28.91 -3.79
C ASP A 89 19.78 -28.63 -4.91
N GLY A 90 19.50 -29.64 -5.73
CA GLY A 90 18.56 -29.54 -6.85
C GLY A 90 17.17 -29.05 -6.41
N LEU A 91 16.46 -28.38 -7.33
CA LEU A 91 15.04 -28.04 -7.12
C LEU A 91 14.20 -29.32 -7.09
N GLU A 92 13.60 -29.63 -5.93
CA GLU A 92 12.67 -30.74 -5.78
C GLU A 92 11.25 -30.32 -6.19
N ASP A 93 10.42 -31.25 -6.67
CA ASP A 93 9.05 -30.96 -7.13
C ASP A 93 8.18 -30.28 -6.06
N LYS A 94 8.39 -30.66 -4.79
CA LYS A 94 7.73 -30.07 -3.62
C LYS A 94 8.02 -28.57 -3.49
N ASP A 95 9.23 -28.15 -3.85
CA ASP A 95 9.65 -26.76 -3.76
C ASP A 95 8.99 -25.89 -4.80
N ILE A 96 8.94 -26.39 -6.03
CA ILE A 96 8.27 -25.72 -7.14
C ILE A 96 6.80 -25.53 -6.77
N PHE A 97 6.16 -26.56 -6.22
CA PHE A 97 4.79 -26.48 -5.74
C PHE A 97 4.60 -25.40 -4.67
N MET A 98 5.47 -25.35 -3.65
CA MET A 98 5.38 -24.32 -2.60
C MET A 98 5.60 -22.91 -3.15
N ILE A 99 6.59 -22.71 -4.02
CA ILE A 99 6.86 -21.41 -4.64
C ILE A 99 5.64 -20.95 -5.43
N VAL A 100 5.01 -21.82 -6.21
CA VAL A 100 3.81 -21.50 -6.99
C VAL A 100 2.66 -21.13 -6.06
N VAL A 101 2.37 -21.93 -5.02
CA VAL A 101 1.28 -21.67 -4.07
C VAL A 101 1.46 -20.33 -3.37
N TYR A 102 2.64 -20.06 -2.79
CA TYR A 102 2.91 -18.79 -2.11
C TYR A 102 2.89 -17.60 -3.07
N THR A 103 3.40 -17.77 -4.29
CA THR A 103 3.35 -16.72 -5.32
C THR A 103 1.90 -16.38 -5.67
N VAL A 104 1.03 -17.39 -5.86
CA VAL A 104 -0.39 -17.17 -6.14
C VAL A 104 -1.08 -16.48 -4.96
N ILE A 105 -0.81 -16.89 -3.72
CA ILE A 105 -1.36 -16.25 -2.51
C ILE A 105 -0.93 -14.78 -2.44
N ILE A 106 0.36 -14.48 -2.56
CA ILE A 106 0.89 -13.12 -2.44
C ILE A 106 0.40 -12.26 -3.60
N MET A 107 0.38 -12.79 -4.84
CA MET A 107 -0.15 -12.05 -6.00
C MET A 107 -1.63 -11.73 -5.82
N THR A 108 -2.44 -12.72 -5.45
CA THR A 108 -3.88 -12.53 -5.27
C THR A 108 -4.16 -11.51 -4.16
N ALA A 109 -3.52 -11.66 -3.01
CA ALA A 109 -3.64 -10.71 -1.90
C ALA A 109 -3.20 -9.30 -2.31
N SER A 110 -2.06 -9.19 -3.01
CA SER A 110 -1.52 -7.90 -3.45
C SER A 110 -2.42 -7.21 -4.46
N ILE A 111 -3.03 -7.95 -5.39
CA ILE A 111 -3.99 -7.43 -6.37
C ILE A 111 -5.25 -6.92 -5.68
N ILE A 112 -5.83 -7.70 -4.76
CA ILE A 112 -7.03 -7.30 -4.01
C ILE A 112 -6.75 -6.03 -3.20
N ILE A 113 -5.61 -5.97 -2.51
CA ILE A 113 -5.20 -4.82 -1.72
C ILE A 113 -5.01 -3.58 -2.61
N GLU A 114 -4.31 -3.72 -3.74
CA GLU A 114 -4.09 -2.63 -4.69
C GLU A 114 -5.42 -2.08 -5.22
N TRP A 115 -6.36 -2.97 -5.54
CA TRP A 115 -7.69 -2.60 -6.01
C TRP A 115 -8.47 -1.84 -4.94
N LEU A 116 -8.56 -2.39 -3.73
CA LEU A 116 -9.26 -1.78 -2.59
C LEU A 116 -8.70 -0.39 -2.24
N GLN A 117 -7.38 -0.24 -2.30
CA GLN A 117 -6.74 1.04 -1.96
C GLN A 117 -6.96 2.10 -3.02
N ARG A 118 -7.05 1.71 -4.30
CA ARG A 118 -7.42 2.63 -5.38
C ARG A 118 -8.85 3.13 -5.22
N GLU A 119 -9.78 2.25 -4.87
CA GLU A 119 -11.17 2.62 -4.63
C GLU A 119 -11.29 3.55 -3.41
N ARG A 120 -10.63 3.21 -2.29
CA ARG A 120 -10.59 4.07 -1.10
C ARG A 120 -10.04 5.46 -1.42
N TYR A 121 -8.96 5.55 -2.22
CA TYR A 121 -8.39 6.83 -2.60
C TYR A 121 -9.33 7.64 -3.48
N ALA A 122 -10.03 7.00 -4.44
CA ALA A 122 -11.02 7.66 -5.28
C ALA A 122 -12.21 8.21 -4.47
N ALA A 123 -12.73 7.45 -3.52
CA ALA A 123 -13.83 7.87 -2.65
C ALA A 123 -13.42 9.09 -1.79
N VAL A 124 -12.24 9.06 -1.18
CA VAL A 124 -11.71 10.19 -0.39
C VAL A 124 -11.54 11.42 -1.27
N LEU A 125 -11.05 11.26 -2.51
CA LEU A 125 -10.87 12.36 -3.43
C LEU A 125 -12.22 13.02 -3.80
N GLN A 126 -13.23 12.21 -4.09
CA GLN A 126 -14.58 12.69 -4.39
C GLN A 126 -15.19 13.45 -3.20
N GLN A 127 -15.02 12.92 -1.98
CA GLN A 127 -15.48 13.58 -0.75
C GLN A 127 -14.83 14.96 -0.56
N ARG A 128 -13.53 15.09 -0.82
CA ARG A 128 -12.81 16.37 -0.72
C ARG A 128 -13.25 17.38 -1.78
N VAL A 129 -13.52 16.90 -3.00
CA VAL A 129 -14.05 17.75 -4.08
C VAL A 129 -15.45 18.24 -3.75
N SER A 130 -16.33 17.38 -3.21
CA SER A 130 -17.67 17.80 -2.78
C SER A 130 -17.62 18.80 -1.64
N GLU A 131 -16.74 18.60 -0.65
CA GLU A 131 -16.53 19.53 0.47
C GLU A 131 -16.07 20.91 -0.03
N THR A 132 -15.14 20.93 -1.00
CA THR A 132 -14.65 22.17 -1.61
C THR A 132 -15.73 22.89 -2.42
N ARG A 133 -16.48 22.16 -3.26
CA ARG A 133 -17.61 22.70 -4.03
C ARG A 133 -18.70 23.28 -3.13
N TYR A 134 -19.03 22.56 -2.06
CA TYR A 134 -20.02 23.01 -1.08
C TYR A 134 -19.59 24.30 -0.40
N ARG A 135 -18.31 24.40 -0.01
CA ARG A 135 -17.74 25.62 0.59
C ARG A 135 -17.80 26.82 -0.36
N LEU A 136 -17.42 26.64 -1.63
CA LEU A 136 -17.50 27.70 -2.65
C LEU A 136 -18.94 28.16 -2.89
N LEU A 137 -19.90 27.23 -2.86
CA LEU A 137 -21.31 27.56 -3.04
C LEU A 137 -21.84 28.42 -1.87
N ILE A 138 -21.48 28.08 -0.63
CA ILE A 138 -21.81 28.91 0.54
C ILE A 138 -21.17 30.29 0.43
N GLU A 139 -19.89 30.37 0.06
CA GLU A 139 -19.18 31.63 -0.06
C GLU A 139 -19.78 32.52 -1.17
N SER A 140 -20.19 31.92 -2.29
CA SER A 140 -20.90 32.63 -3.36
C SER A 140 -22.30 33.12 -2.93
N ASP A 141 -23.06 32.34 -2.17
CA ASP A 141 -24.36 32.75 -1.63
C ASP A 141 -24.21 33.92 -0.64
N GLN A 142 -23.19 33.87 0.23
CA GLN A 142 -22.87 34.97 1.13
C GLN A 142 -22.46 36.25 0.38
N ALA A 143 -21.65 36.13 -0.68
CA ALA A 143 -21.26 37.26 -1.51
C ALA A 143 -22.48 37.91 -2.19
N HIS A 144 -23.37 37.11 -2.79
CA HIS A 144 -24.60 37.62 -3.39
C HIS A 144 -25.51 38.31 -2.36
N ARG A 145 -25.68 37.75 -1.17
CA ARG A 145 -26.47 38.38 -0.10
C ARG A 145 -25.88 39.72 0.35
N ALA A 146 -24.55 39.82 0.43
CA ALA A 146 -23.88 41.07 0.76
C ALA A 146 -24.13 42.14 -0.33
N GLU A 147 -24.04 41.77 -1.61
CA GLU A 147 -24.36 42.65 -2.73
C GLU A 147 -25.81 43.17 -2.65
N TYR A 148 -26.79 42.27 -2.42
CA TYR A 148 -28.18 42.67 -2.26
C TYR A 148 -28.37 43.66 -1.09
N ALA A 149 -27.76 43.40 0.07
CA ALA A 149 -27.85 44.30 1.23
C ALA A 149 -27.33 45.71 0.91
N THR A 150 -26.21 45.83 0.19
CA THR A 150 -25.67 47.13 -0.24
C THR A 150 -26.58 47.87 -1.22
N GLN A 151 -27.30 47.15 -2.09
CA GLN A 151 -28.27 47.77 -3.01
C GLN A 151 -29.49 48.31 -2.27
N PHE A 152 -30.02 47.58 -1.28
CA PHE A 152 -31.12 48.06 -0.44
C PHE A 152 -30.74 49.33 0.33
N GLU A 153 -29.55 49.38 0.95
CA GLU A 153 -29.09 50.60 1.66
C GLU A 153 -28.92 51.82 0.74
N LYS A 154 -28.54 51.61 -0.53
CA LYS A 154 -28.45 52.69 -1.51
C LYS A 154 -29.81 53.15 -2.01
N GLY A 155 -30.76 52.23 -2.17
CA GLY A 155 -32.12 52.52 -2.61
C GLY A 155 -32.94 53.29 -1.57
N ASP A 156 -32.70 53.05 -0.28
CA ASP A 156 -33.39 53.74 0.85
C ASP A 156 -32.86 55.16 1.10
N LYS A 157 -31.72 55.52 0.51
CA LYS A 157 -31.09 56.86 0.62
C LYS A 157 -31.39 57.79 -0.56
N ALA A 158 -32.25 57.39 -1.50
CA ALA A 158 -32.69 58.17 -2.65
C ALA A 158 -34.15 58.60 -2.47
#